data_AF-A0A7J3KRH2-F1
#
_entry.id   AF-A0A7J3KRH2-F1
#
_cell.length_a   1.000
_cell.length_b   1.000
_cell.length_c   1.000
_cell.angle_alpha   90.00
_cell.angle_beta   90.00
_cell.angle_gamma   90.00
#
_symmetry.space_group_name_H-M   'P 1'
#
loop_
_entity.id
_entity.type
_entity.pdbx_description
1 polymer ?
#
loop_
_entity_poly.entity_id
_entity_poly.type
_entity_poly.pdbx_seq_one_letter_code
_entity_poly.pdbx_strand_id
1 'polypeptide(L)'
;MDRGILSILIVITLLLAFSIASITPKVEYTPTMVYKYRFNIDYDGNTCTLIRFESQEPGISWVILPSYTNWTISVSNGTIIEGVFKPLPDGNPFWGNYTFRFESNGRIFSMLIAYAIPLYTFIIEPNGFFLSPLIGFDRRARGSATIYMDGRISIGTAFYLSESLNVMRTVNPRRVSAEDDKTMIEFDAISVSRIGFTFSRKGSPDTVSLVDPPFRMDIPSRYIDIGRHIMELYRDAYRILSNMLCIEFDSIVEVKLFVPTLQQFQEGVAGFVPISPGDLQSINLNLFNLRYTSGTMELVALHELVHHFIKSIGISIDKLWIHEGLAEYISIKLASMLGYEDAAYARYNQHMQTLQSIRSRSLNFIQGWSFVNKPADIRLLYAASFYIFHYIGEKYGGLEFYGRVFDIIRAMDGVKEDSILATSIGVVLGDISIGLSEFRRFGLTVVDTISLSATLSYLREATKSIPELLISKSILEALLRQVEELYARGLYTSAESLLGLYQQLVKLPYTLTVSIYAILAILALVGLSLKKRVEEYYS
;
A
#
# COMPACT_ATOMS: atom_id res chain seq x y z
N MET A 1 -2.19 64.91 -29.46
CA MET A 1 -1.73 63.85 -30.38
C MET A 1 -2.95 63.06 -30.80
N ASP A 2 -3.27 63.09 -32.10
CA ASP A 2 -4.56 62.65 -32.63
C ASP A 2 -4.79 61.16 -32.38
N ARG A 3 -5.99 60.76 -31.92
CA ARG A 3 -6.31 59.35 -31.60
C ARG A 3 -6.14 58.41 -32.81
N GLY A 4 -6.18 58.96 -34.03
CA GLY A 4 -5.86 58.24 -35.26
C GLY A 4 -4.39 57.86 -35.40
N ILE A 5 -3.46 58.73 -34.97
CA ILE A 5 -2.01 58.50 -35.08
C ILE A 5 -1.55 57.42 -34.11
N LEU A 6 -2.10 57.40 -32.89
CA LEU A 6 -1.78 56.38 -31.88
C LEU A 6 -2.25 54.98 -32.32
N SER A 7 -3.45 54.89 -32.91
CA SER A 7 -4.01 53.63 -33.42
C SER A 7 -3.18 53.05 -34.57
N ILE A 8 -2.72 53.90 -35.49
CA ILE A 8 -1.85 53.49 -36.60
C ILE A 8 -0.49 53.01 -36.08
N LEU A 9 0.09 53.70 -35.10
CA LEU A 9 1.37 53.29 -34.50
C LEU A 9 1.26 51.91 -33.83
N ILE A 10 0.16 51.65 -33.12
CA ILE A 10 -0.09 50.35 -32.45
C ILE A 10 -0.24 49.23 -33.48
N VAL A 11 -0.97 49.46 -34.58
CA VAL A 11 -1.14 48.46 -35.65
C VAL A 11 0.18 48.17 -36.35
N ILE A 12 1.00 49.20 -36.64
CA ILE A 12 2.32 49.03 -37.24
C ILE A 12 3.26 48.26 -36.28
N THR A 13 3.22 48.58 -34.98
CA THR A 13 4.04 47.90 -33.97
C THR A 13 3.64 46.43 -33.82
N LEU A 14 2.35 46.12 -33.85
CA LEU A 14 1.83 44.74 -33.83
C LEU A 14 2.20 43.97 -35.10
N LEU A 15 2.12 44.60 -36.28
CA LEU A 15 2.51 43.99 -37.54
C LEU A 15 4.03 43.74 -37.63
N LEU A 16 4.84 44.65 -37.09
CA LEU A 16 6.30 44.44 -36.97
C LEU A 16 6.63 43.34 -35.95
N ALA A 17 5.95 43.30 -34.80
CA ALA A 17 6.12 42.22 -33.82
C ALA A 17 5.73 40.86 -34.38
N PHE A 18 4.65 40.78 -35.18
CA PHE A 18 4.20 39.56 -35.84
C PHE A 18 5.16 39.12 -36.97
N SER A 19 5.73 40.08 -37.70
CA SER A 19 6.72 39.81 -38.75
C SER A 19 8.05 39.32 -38.18
N ILE A 20 8.51 39.87 -37.05
CA ILE A 20 9.73 39.41 -36.36
C ILE A 20 9.51 38.02 -35.73
N ALA A 21 8.33 37.75 -35.18
CA ALA A 21 7.98 36.42 -34.66
C ALA A 21 7.94 35.34 -35.76
N SER A 22 7.56 35.71 -36.99
CA SER A 22 7.45 34.81 -38.14
C SER A 22 8.78 34.53 -38.86
N ILE A 23 9.84 35.32 -38.58
CA ILE A 23 11.18 35.21 -39.20
C ILE A 23 12.20 34.57 -38.24
N THR A 24 11.79 34.09 -37.05
CA THR A 24 12.66 33.18 -36.31
C THR A 24 12.73 31.86 -37.09
N PRO A 25 13.87 31.49 -37.71
CA PRO A 25 13.98 30.16 -38.28
C PRO A 25 13.73 29.19 -37.13
N LYS A 26 12.76 28.29 -37.31
CA LYS A 26 12.78 27.03 -36.57
C LYS A 26 14.07 26.35 -36.96
N VAL A 27 15.14 26.61 -36.21
CA VAL A 27 16.35 25.81 -36.26
C VAL A 27 15.93 24.44 -35.75
N GLU A 28 15.59 23.54 -36.66
CA GLU A 28 15.55 22.11 -36.36
C GLU A 28 16.98 21.71 -35.99
N TYR A 29 17.29 21.79 -34.69
CA TYR A 29 18.51 21.21 -34.17
C TYR A 29 18.43 19.71 -34.40
N THR A 30 19.13 19.23 -35.45
CA THR A 30 19.25 17.80 -35.72
C THR A 30 20.25 17.26 -34.70
N PRO A 31 19.84 16.44 -33.72
CA PRO A 31 20.75 15.99 -32.69
C PRO A 31 21.88 15.18 -33.33
N THR A 32 23.13 15.60 -33.13
CA THR A 32 24.32 14.89 -33.64
C THR A 32 24.63 13.63 -32.83
N MET A 33 23.92 13.41 -31.72
CA MET A 33 24.03 12.27 -30.82
C MET A 33 22.74 11.47 -30.81
N VAL A 34 22.84 10.14 -30.89
CA VAL A 34 21.69 9.23 -30.90
C VAL A 34 21.92 8.08 -29.94
N TYR A 35 20.91 7.78 -29.12
CA TYR A 35 20.83 6.57 -28.31
C TYR A 35 19.71 5.66 -28.83
N LYS A 36 20.04 4.39 -29.06
CA LYS A 36 19.09 3.33 -29.44
C LYS A 36 19.14 2.24 -28.39
N TYR A 37 18.06 2.13 -27.61
CA TYR A 37 17.85 1.07 -26.64
C TYR A 37 17.17 -0.10 -27.33
N ARG A 38 17.66 -1.30 -27.10
CA ARG A 38 17.04 -2.54 -27.55
C ARG A 38 16.89 -3.48 -26.35
N PHE A 39 15.67 -3.90 -26.09
CA PHE A 39 15.33 -4.86 -25.05
C PHE A 39 14.90 -6.16 -25.73
N ASN A 40 15.73 -7.20 -25.62
CA ASN A 40 15.40 -8.53 -26.13
C ASN A 40 14.88 -9.36 -24.96
N ILE A 41 13.61 -9.74 -25.03
CA ILE A 41 12.89 -10.49 -23.99
C ILE A 41 12.63 -11.89 -24.53
N ASP A 42 13.20 -12.89 -23.86
CA ASP A 42 13.01 -14.28 -24.23
C ASP A 42 11.61 -14.80 -23.84
N TYR A 43 11.34 -16.07 -24.16
CA TYR A 43 10.08 -16.73 -23.82
C TYR A 43 9.78 -16.72 -22.31
N ASP A 44 10.83 -16.71 -21.48
CA ASP A 44 10.78 -16.80 -20.02
C ASP A 44 10.60 -15.44 -19.33
N GLY A 45 10.84 -14.35 -20.06
CA GLY A 45 10.76 -12.97 -19.58
C GLY A 45 12.12 -12.37 -19.17
N ASN A 46 13.24 -13.09 -19.40
CA ASN A 46 14.57 -12.57 -19.15
C ASN A 46 14.90 -11.51 -20.19
N THR A 47 15.52 -10.40 -19.75
CA THR A 47 15.75 -9.23 -20.60
C THR A 47 17.23 -9.01 -20.82
N CYS A 48 17.67 -9.08 -22.08
CA CYS A 48 18.98 -8.59 -22.52
C CYS A 48 18.82 -7.18 -23.07
N THR A 49 19.56 -6.22 -22.49
CA THR A 49 19.53 -4.82 -22.88
C THR A 49 20.78 -4.46 -23.66
N LEU A 50 20.56 -3.83 -24.81
CA LEU A 50 21.60 -3.31 -25.68
C LEU A 50 21.39 -1.81 -25.86
N ILE A 51 22.42 -1.01 -25.58
CA ILE A 51 22.38 0.44 -25.74
C ILE A 51 23.43 0.80 -26.78
N ARG A 52 22.98 1.29 -27.94
CA ARG A 52 23.85 1.80 -28.99
C ARG A 52 23.89 3.31 -28.92
N PHE A 53 25.09 3.87 -28.79
CA PHE A 53 25.35 5.30 -28.89
C PHE A 53 26.09 5.61 -30.18
N GLU A 54 25.64 6.62 -30.90
CA GLU A 54 26.24 7.08 -32.16
C GLU A 54 26.40 8.60 -32.15
N SER A 55 27.56 9.09 -32.59
CA SER A 55 27.76 10.53 -32.79
C SER A 55 28.76 10.86 -33.90
N GLN A 56 28.47 11.92 -34.66
CA GLN A 56 29.33 12.41 -35.74
C GLN A 56 30.49 13.26 -35.21
N GLU A 57 30.24 14.00 -34.13
CA GLU A 57 31.19 14.95 -33.54
C GLU A 57 31.82 14.36 -32.28
N PRO A 58 33.12 14.59 -32.03
CA PRO A 58 33.75 14.22 -30.77
C PRO A 58 33.12 15.00 -29.61
N GLY A 59 33.13 14.42 -28.41
CA GLY A 59 32.54 15.12 -27.27
C GLY A 59 32.45 14.31 -26.00
N ILE A 60 31.52 14.74 -25.13
CA ILE A 60 31.21 14.13 -23.85
C ILE A 60 29.73 13.80 -23.84
N SER A 61 29.40 12.59 -23.42
CA SER A 61 28.03 12.14 -23.20
C SER A 61 27.95 11.28 -21.94
N TRP A 62 26.73 10.90 -21.58
CA TRP A 62 26.47 10.07 -20.42
C TRP A 62 25.26 9.17 -20.62
N VAL A 63 25.26 8.05 -19.91
CA VAL A 63 24.20 7.04 -19.91
C VAL A 63 24.05 6.45 -18.50
N ILE A 64 22.81 6.16 -18.11
CA ILE A 64 22.54 5.47 -16.84
C ILE A 64 22.65 3.97 -17.07
N LEU A 65 23.43 3.31 -16.22
CA LEU A 65 23.67 1.87 -16.24
C LEU A 65 23.35 1.27 -14.86
N PRO A 66 22.97 -0.02 -14.80
CA PRO A 66 22.72 -0.68 -13.53
C PRO A 66 24.00 -0.81 -12.70
N SER A 67 23.88 -0.64 -11.39
CA SER A 67 24.99 -0.77 -10.42
C SER A 67 25.17 -2.19 -9.88
N TYR A 68 24.16 -3.05 -10.05
CA TYR A 68 24.06 -4.37 -9.42
C TYR A 68 24.30 -5.54 -10.39
N THR A 69 24.60 -5.25 -11.66
CA THR A 69 24.97 -6.25 -12.66
C THR A 69 26.11 -5.74 -13.51
N ASN A 70 26.94 -6.66 -14.00
CA ASN A 70 28.03 -6.32 -14.89
C ASN A 70 27.51 -5.95 -16.28
N TRP A 71 28.20 -5.00 -16.92
CA TRP A 71 27.93 -4.58 -18.28
C TRP A 71 29.24 -4.53 -19.07
N THR A 72 29.13 -4.69 -20.38
CA THR A 72 30.28 -4.65 -21.30
C THR A 72 30.16 -3.48 -22.26
N ILE A 73 31.28 -2.87 -22.62
CA ILE A 73 31.37 -1.84 -23.66
C ILE A 73 32.20 -2.39 -24.81
N SER A 74 31.67 -2.26 -26.03
CA SER A 74 32.40 -2.49 -27.27
C SER A 74 32.32 -1.26 -28.17
N VAL A 75 33.47 -0.75 -28.61
CA VAL A 75 33.55 0.36 -29.55
C VAL A 75 33.80 -0.19 -30.94
N SER A 76 32.86 0.06 -31.86
CA SER A 76 32.98 -0.40 -33.24
C SER A 76 33.66 0.62 -34.14
N ASN A 77 33.61 1.91 -33.78
CA ASN A 77 34.26 2.99 -34.52
C ASN A 77 34.57 4.19 -33.61
N GLY A 78 35.74 4.81 -33.81
CA GLY A 78 36.29 5.85 -32.94
C GLY A 78 36.92 5.31 -31.65
N THR A 79 37.13 6.15 -30.64
CA THR A 79 37.76 5.75 -29.37
C THR A 79 37.11 6.42 -28.16
N ILE A 80 37.11 5.72 -27.02
CA ILE A 80 36.78 6.30 -25.71
C ILE A 80 38.11 6.74 -25.08
N ILE A 81 38.22 8.02 -24.78
CA ILE A 81 39.41 8.60 -24.15
C ILE A 81 39.36 8.40 -22.64
N GLU A 82 38.19 8.62 -22.05
CA GLU A 82 37.96 8.56 -20.62
C GLU A 82 36.52 8.10 -20.36
N GLY A 83 36.34 7.28 -19.33
CA GLY A 83 35.04 6.80 -18.89
C GLY A 83 35.01 6.63 -17.38
N VAL A 84 33.99 7.18 -16.73
CA VAL A 84 33.84 7.11 -15.27
C VAL A 84 32.42 6.72 -14.93
N PHE A 85 32.26 5.66 -14.15
CA PHE A 85 30.99 5.25 -13.56
C PHE A 85 30.89 5.76 -12.13
N LYS A 86 29.79 6.42 -11.77
CA LYS A 86 29.50 6.88 -10.41
C LYS A 86 28.07 6.55 -10.01
N PRO A 87 27.80 6.21 -8.73
CA PRO A 87 26.44 6.12 -8.21
C PRO A 87 25.66 7.42 -8.45
N LEU A 88 24.34 7.31 -8.56
CA LEU A 88 23.50 8.52 -8.66
C LEU A 88 23.53 9.32 -7.34
N PRO A 89 23.47 10.66 -7.39
CA PRO A 89 23.57 11.51 -6.19
C PRO A 89 22.41 11.36 -5.19
N ASP A 90 21.29 10.82 -5.63
CA ASP A 90 20.09 10.58 -4.83
C ASP A 90 20.19 9.33 -3.93
N GLY A 91 21.31 8.62 -3.98
CA GLY A 91 21.52 7.40 -3.21
C GLY A 91 20.77 6.20 -3.77
N ASN A 92 20.30 6.25 -5.03
CA ASN A 92 19.62 5.13 -5.66
C ASN A 92 20.55 3.90 -5.73
N PRO A 93 20.18 2.76 -5.11
CA PRO A 93 21.06 1.60 -5.02
C PRO A 93 21.16 0.81 -6.34
N PHE A 94 20.27 1.08 -7.30
CA PHE A 94 20.14 0.27 -8.51
C PHE A 94 20.86 0.85 -9.72
N TRP A 95 21.13 2.15 -9.75
CA TRP A 95 21.58 2.86 -10.95
C TRP A 95 22.79 3.76 -10.68
N GLY A 96 23.62 3.91 -11.70
CA GLY A 96 24.73 4.85 -11.72
C GLY A 96 24.86 5.54 -13.06
N ASN A 97 25.56 6.66 -13.08
CA ASN A 97 25.88 7.43 -14.25
C ASN A 97 27.26 7.01 -14.80
N TYR A 98 27.28 6.51 -16.03
CA TYR A 98 28.51 6.38 -16.81
C TYR A 98 28.68 7.60 -17.72
N THR A 99 29.66 8.44 -17.39
CA THR A 99 30.04 9.62 -18.19
C THR A 99 31.32 9.31 -18.94
N PHE A 100 31.35 9.59 -20.24
CA PHE A 100 32.48 9.25 -21.09
C PHE A 100 32.81 10.35 -22.10
N ARG A 101 34.09 10.47 -22.43
CA ARG A 101 34.63 11.33 -23.49
C ARG A 101 35.10 10.47 -24.65
N PHE A 102 34.76 10.87 -25.87
CA PHE A 102 35.02 10.07 -27.06
C PHE A 102 35.48 10.91 -28.26
N GLU A 103 36.19 10.26 -29.17
CA GLU A 103 36.61 10.80 -30.46
C GLU A 103 36.04 9.96 -31.62
N SER A 104 35.58 10.65 -32.66
CA SER A 104 34.92 10.04 -33.81
C SER A 104 35.88 9.65 -34.94
N ASN A 105 37.16 10.04 -34.85
CA ASN A 105 38.26 9.70 -35.78
C ASN A 105 37.90 9.93 -37.26
N GLY A 106 37.13 10.98 -37.56
CA GLY A 106 36.71 11.33 -38.92
C GLY A 106 35.57 10.46 -39.50
N ARG A 107 34.97 9.58 -38.70
CA ARG A 107 33.77 8.79 -39.04
C ARG A 107 32.74 8.90 -37.91
N ILE A 108 31.59 8.21 -38.00
CA ILE A 108 30.59 8.20 -36.92
C ILE A 108 31.12 7.35 -35.76
N PHE A 109 31.36 7.95 -34.59
CA PHE A 109 31.64 7.20 -33.36
C PHE A 109 30.48 6.25 -33.07
N SER A 110 30.77 5.00 -32.74
CA SER A 110 29.73 4.02 -32.42
C SER A 110 30.14 3.07 -31.30
N MET A 111 29.40 3.14 -30.21
CA MET A 111 29.59 2.35 -28.99
C MET A 111 28.36 1.50 -28.74
N LEU A 112 28.57 0.25 -28.33
CA LEU A 112 27.54 -0.67 -27.88
C LEU A 112 27.81 -1.06 -26.43
N ILE A 113 26.80 -0.88 -25.59
CA ILE A 113 26.77 -1.34 -24.20
C ILE A 113 25.79 -2.51 -24.11
N ALA A 114 26.16 -3.58 -23.42
CA ALA A 114 25.32 -4.75 -23.25
C ALA A 114 25.30 -5.20 -21.79
N TYR A 115 24.12 -5.59 -21.31
CA TYR A 115 23.91 -6.23 -20.02
C TYR A 115 22.63 -7.05 -20.01
N ALA A 116 22.55 -8.03 -19.12
CA ALA A 116 21.37 -8.85 -18.92
C ALA A 116 20.81 -8.63 -17.52
N ILE A 117 19.48 -8.55 -17.42
CA ILE A 117 18.78 -8.51 -16.14
C ILE A 117 17.55 -9.42 -16.18
N PRO A 118 17.41 -10.36 -15.24
CA PRO A 118 16.20 -11.17 -15.13
C PRO A 118 15.04 -10.32 -14.56
N LEU A 119 13.80 -10.79 -14.71
CA LEU A 119 12.61 -10.26 -14.02
C LEU A 119 12.20 -8.82 -14.38
N TYR A 120 12.46 -8.38 -15.61
CA TYR A 120 11.94 -7.10 -16.13
C TYR A 120 10.63 -7.26 -16.92
N THR A 121 10.26 -8.51 -17.19
CA THR A 121 8.98 -8.93 -17.77
C THR A 121 8.40 -10.04 -16.91
N PHE A 122 7.16 -9.87 -16.47
CA PHE A 122 6.42 -10.87 -15.70
C PHE A 122 5.34 -11.49 -16.58
N ILE A 123 5.22 -12.82 -16.54
CA ILE A 123 4.34 -13.58 -17.42
C ILE A 123 3.64 -14.67 -16.60
N ILE A 124 2.33 -14.54 -16.45
CA ILE A 124 1.45 -15.62 -16.01
C ILE A 124 0.30 -15.63 -17.00
N GLU A 125 0.37 -16.54 -17.96
CA GLU A 125 -0.55 -16.56 -19.09
C GLU A 125 -2.02 -16.57 -18.61
N PRO A 126 -2.91 -15.79 -19.25
CA PRO A 126 -2.65 -15.01 -20.46
C PRO A 126 -2.03 -13.63 -20.19
N ASN A 127 -1.76 -13.25 -18.94
CA ASN A 127 -1.40 -11.89 -18.56
C ASN A 127 0.13 -11.67 -18.48
N GLY A 128 0.56 -10.48 -18.85
CA GLY A 128 1.95 -10.07 -18.70
C GLY A 128 2.12 -8.59 -18.43
N PHE A 129 3.25 -8.25 -17.81
CA PHE A 129 3.63 -6.88 -17.48
C PHE A 129 5.11 -6.67 -17.77
N PHE A 130 5.41 -5.66 -18.58
CA PHE A 130 6.78 -5.22 -18.86
C PHE A 130 7.00 -3.85 -18.23
N LEU A 131 8.18 -3.66 -17.64
CA LEU A 131 8.67 -2.33 -17.28
C LEU A 131 10.18 -2.30 -17.51
N SER A 132 10.65 -1.40 -18.35
CA SER A 132 12.06 -1.33 -18.75
C SER A 132 13.02 -1.02 -17.58
N PRO A 133 14.33 -1.30 -17.75
CA PRO A 133 15.41 -0.59 -17.08
C PRO A 133 15.25 0.92 -17.13
N LEU A 134 15.95 1.64 -16.25
CA LEU A 134 15.95 3.09 -16.28
C LEU A 134 16.64 3.55 -17.57
N ILE A 135 15.88 4.23 -18.42
CA ILE A 135 16.38 4.84 -19.64
C ILE A 135 16.92 6.22 -19.27
N GLY A 136 18.23 6.34 -19.14
CA GLY A 136 18.89 7.61 -18.83
C GLY A 136 20.02 7.88 -19.81
N PHE A 137 19.99 9.04 -20.46
CA PHE A 137 21.03 9.45 -21.41
C PHE A 137 21.07 10.97 -21.56
N ASP A 138 22.13 11.50 -22.17
CA ASP A 138 22.27 12.94 -22.42
C ASP A 138 21.06 13.55 -23.15
N ARG A 139 20.41 14.54 -22.54
CA ARG A 139 19.20 15.20 -23.06
C ARG A 139 19.42 15.94 -24.39
N ARG A 140 20.67 16.19 -24.77
CA ARG A 140 21.04 16.76 -26.08
C ARG A 140 20.92 15.73 -27.20
N ALA A 141 20.89 14.44 -26.87
CA ALA A 141 20.78 13.35 -27.82
C ALA A 141 19.32 12.98 -28.11
N ARG A 142 19.09 12.36 -29.27
CA ARG A 142 17.80 11.72 -29.58
C ARG A 142 17.79 10.28 -29.07
N GLY A 143 16.75 9.91 -28.34
CA GLY A 143 16.54 8.55 -27.85
C GLY A 143 15.47 7.78 -28.64
N SER A 144 15.66 6.47 -28.79
CA SER A 144 14.63 5.52 -29.24
C SER A 144 14.77 4.21 -28.47
N ALA A 145 13.66 3.51 -28.29
CA ALA A 145 13.62 2.21 -27.63
C ALA A 145 12.84 1.21 -28.48
N THR A 146 13.42 0.03 -28.68
CA THR A 146 12.78 -1.09 -29.35
C THR A 146 12.74 -2.28 -28.42
N ILE A 147 11.56 -2.83 -28.18
CA ILE A 147 11.33 -4.04 -27.42
C ILE A 147 11.08 -5.17 -28.41
N TYR A 148 11.84 -6.26 -28.31
CA TYR A 148 11.60 -7.52 -29.00
C TYR A 148 11.15 -8.54 -27.96
N MET A 149 9.97 -9.10 -28.14
CA MET A 149 9.42 -10.15 -27.28
C MET A 149 9.26 -11.44 -28.07
N ASP A 150 9.75 -12.54 -27.54
CA ASP A 150 9.44 -13.86 -28.06
C ASP A 150 7.96 -14.19 -27.80
N GLY A 151 7.28 -14.67 -28.83
CA GLY A 151 5.84 -14.90 -28.87
C GLY A 151 5.04 -13.73 -29.45
N ARG A 152 3.92 -14.07 -30.08
CA ARG A 152 2.87 -13.09 -30.41
C ARG A 152 2.15 -12.61 -29.16
N ILE A 153 2.20 -11.31 -28.90
CA ILE A 153 1.47 -10.66 -27.80
C ILE A 153 0.48 -9.61 -28.31
N SER A 154 -0.53 -9.33 -27.50
CA SER A 154 -1.41 -8.17 -27.66
C SER A 154 -1.07 -7.14 -26.59
N ILE A 155 -0.60 -5.96 -26.99
CA ILE A 155 -0.23 -4.89 -26.07
C ILE A 155 -1.53 -4.27 -25.52
N GLY A 156 -1.59 -4.11 -24.20
CA GLY A 156 -2.62 -3.36 -23.50
C GLY A 156 -2.22 -1.88 -23.34
N THR A 157 -2.35 -1.34 -22.13
CA THR A 157 -1.99 0.05 -21.86
C THR A 157 -0.47 0.20 -21.71
N ALA A 158 0.12 1.11 -22.48
CA ALA A 158 1.52 1.51 -22.36
C ALA A 158 1.68 2.89 -21.73
N PHE A 159 2.79 3.11 -21.02
CA PHE A 159 3.07 4.33 -20.28
C PHE A 159 4.56 4.65 -20.21
N TYR A 160 4.87 5.93 -20.07
CA TYR A 160 6.14 6.38 -19.52
C TYR A 160 6.01 6.61 -18.01
N LEU A 161 6.99 6.16 -17.25
CA LEU A 161 7.15 6.49 -15.84
C LEU A 161 8.37 7.41 -15.68
N SER A 162 8.15 8.66 -15.30
CA SER A 162 9.23 9.60 -15.00
C SER A 162 9.69 9.41 -13.56
N GLU A 163 10.93 8.97 -13.36
CA GLU A 163 11.52 8.81 -12.01
C GLU A 163 11.59 10.15 -11.28
N SER A 164 11.96 11.23 -11.97
CA SER A 164 12.15 12.55 -11.34
C SER A 164 10.85 13.21 -10.89
N LEU A 165 9.72 12.86 -11.49
CA LEU A 165 8.42 13.47 -11.19
C LEU A 165 7.46 12.51 -10.49
N ASN A 166 7.81 11.21 -10.46
CA ASN A 166 6.90 10.12 -10.09
C ASN A 166 5.55 10.21 -10.81
N VAL A 167 5.58 10.63 -12.08
CA VAL A 167 4.38 10.81 -12.93
C VAL A 167 4.36 9.72 -13.98
N MET A 168 3.22 9.04 -14.07
CA MET A 168 2.91 8.10 -15.12
C MET A 168 2.10 8.79 -16.22
N ARG A 169 2.52 8.62 -17.48
CA ARG A 169 1.82 9.16 -18.65
C ARG A 169 1.58 8.08 -19.68
N THR A 170 0.31 7.83 -20.00
CA THR A 170 -0.07 6.91 -21.08
C THR A 170 0.53 7.34 -22.41
N VAL A 171 1.01 6.38 -23.19
CA VAL A 171 1.64 6.59 -24.49
C VAL A 171 1.21 5.49 -25.46
N ASN A 172 1.15 5.83 -26.75
CA ASN A 172 1.02 4.83 -27.82
C ASN A 172 2.40 4.51 -28.41
N PRO A 173 2.71 3.24 -28.67
CA PRO A 173 3.91 2.88 -29.41
C PRO A 173 3.91 3.54 -30.79
N ARG A 174 5.10 3.92 -31.29
CA ARG A 174 5.28 4.40 -32.68
C ARG A 174 4.89 3.33 -33.68
N ARG A 175 5.29 2.09 -33.39
CA ARG A 175 5.10 0.94 -34.25
C ARG A 175 4.97 -0.32 -33.41
N VAL A 176 4.09 -1.20 -33.85
CA VAL A 176 3.98 -2.58 -33.38
C VAL A 176 3.99 -3.46 -34.62
N SER A 177 4.86 -4.44 -34.67
CA SER A 177 4.87 -5.44 -35.75
C SER A 177 5.16 -6.82 -35.18
N ALA A 178 4.70 -7.85 -35.88
CA ALA A 178 4.96 -9.24 -35.53
C ALA A 178 5.57 -9.96 -36.73
N GLU A 179 6.74 -10.55 -36.55
CA GLU A 179 7.47 -11.33 -37.56
C GLU A 179 8.06 -12.57 -36.87
N ASP A 180 8.01 -13.74 -37.51
CA ASP A 180 8.63 -14.98 -37.04
C ASP A 180 8.37 -15.35 -35.56
N ASP A 181 7.10 -15.23 -35.14
CA ASP A 181 6.64 -15.44 -33.74
C ASP A 181 7.34 -14.53 -32.72
N LYS A 182 7.84 -13.37 -33.14
CA LYS A 182 8.32 -12.31 -32.27
C LYS A 182 7.50 -11.05 -32.46
N THR A 183 7.27 -10.34 -31.37
CA THR A 183 6.63 -9.04 -31.37
C THR A 183 7.67 -7.95 -31.19
N MET A 184 7.71 -6.98 -32.11
CA MET A 184 8.55 -5.80 -32.03
C MET A 184 7.70 -4.57 -31.70
N ILE A 185 8.15 -3.77 -30.75
CA ILE A 185 7.45 -2.58 -30.26
C ILE A 185 8.43 -1.42 -30.20
N GLU A 186 8.10 -0.30 -30.83
CA GLU A 186 8.97 0.88 -30.90
C GLU A 186 8.36 2.07 -30.15
N PHE A 187 9.19 2.77 -29.37
CA PHE A 187 8.85 3.97 -28.62
C PHE A 187 9.91 5.07 -28.78
N ASP A 188 9.51 6.30 -28.48
CA ASP A 188 10.45 7.40 -28.23
C ASP A 188 11.21 7.14 -26.93
N ALA A 189 12.52 7.32 -27.00
CA ALA A 189 13.41 7.44 -25.86
C ALA A 189 13.20 8.71 -25.02
N ILE A 190 12.58 8.70 -23.84
CA ILE A 190 12.62 9.86 -22.93
C ILE A 190 13.72 9.65 -21.89
N SER A 191 14.66 10.59 -21.79
CA SER A 191 15.74 10.51 -20.81
C SER A 191 15.22 10.65 -19.37
N VAL A 192 15.74 9.81 -18.47
CA VAL A 192 15.35 9.68 -17.06
C VAL A 192 13.88 9.22 -16.95
N SER A 193 13.55 8.15 -17.67
CA SER A 193 12.23 7.52 -17.63
C SER A 193 12.29 6.00 -17.77
N ARG A 194 11.15 5.34 -17.60
CA ARG A 194 10.93 3.94 -17.97
C ARG A 194 9.77 3.83 -18.94
N ILE A 195 9.79 2.80 -19.76
CA ILE A 195 8.65 2.37 -20.59
C ILE A 195 8.04 1.16 -19.91
N GLY A 196 6.74 1.19 -19.67
CA GLY A 196 6.01 0.02 -19.18
C GLY A 196 4.74 -0.24 -19.98
N PHE A 197 4.29 -1.49 -20.01
CA PHE A 197 3.01 -1.85 -20.57
C PHE A 197 2.49 -3.19 -20.03
N THR A 198 1.18 -3.31 -19.94
CA THR A 198 0.51 -4.61 -19.80
C THR A 198 0.42 -5.28 -21.16
N PHE A 199 0.43 -6.60 -21.22
CA PHE A 199 0.17 -7.34 -22.45
C PHE A 199 -0.57 -8.64 -22.16
N SER A 200 -1.12 -9.24 -23.21
CA SER A 200 -1.65 -10.60 -23.16
C SER A 200 -0.99 -11.50 -24.18
N ARG A 201 -0.85 -12.77 -23.80
CA ARG A 201 -0.29 -13.85 -24.62
C ARG A 201 -1.27 -15.01 -24.65
N LYS A 202 -1.47 -15.62 -25.82
CA LYS A 202 -2.31 -16.81 -25.94
C LYS A 202 -1.62 -18.01 -25.28
N GLY A 203 -2.42 -18.85 -24.62
CA GLY A 203 -1.97 -20.07 -23.96
C GLY A 203 -2.43 -20.13 -22.51
N SER A 204 -2.16 -21.27 -21.88
CA SER A 204 -2.22 -21.46 -20.43
C SER A 204 -0.80 -21.56 -19.89
N PRO A 205 -0.56 -21.14 -18.64
CA PRO A 205 0.74 -21.34 -18.03
C PRO A 205 0.98 -22.85 -17.90
N ASP A 206 2.22 -23.28 -18.17
CA ASP A 206 2.68 -24.60 -17.76
C ASP A 206 2.92 -24.55 -16.25
N THR A 207 2.10 -25.25 -15.46
CA THR A 207 2.09 -25.11 -13.99
C THR A 207 2.61 -26.36 -13.30
N VAL A 208 3.37 -26.13 -12.24
CA VAL A 208 3.82 -27.15 -11.29
C VAL A 208 3.14 -26.89 -9.94
N SER A 209 2.69 -27.94 -9.27
CA SER A 209 2.15 -27.87 -7.93
C SER A 209 3.24 -28.16 -6.90
N LEU A 210 3.47 -27.22 -6.00
CA LEU A 210 4.30 -27.37 -4.80
C LEU A 210 3.36 -27.55 -3.60
N VAL A 211 3.60 -28.60 -2.80
CA VAL A 211 2.76 -28.92 -1.64
C VAL A 211 3.68 -29.17 -0.45
N ASP A 212 3.53 -28.35 0.59
CA ASP A 212 4.20 -28.49 1.89
C ASP A 212 3.18 -28.09 2.95
N PRO A 213 2.34 -29.03 3.45
CA PRO A 213 1.21 -28.71 4.31
C PRO A 213 1.60 -27.87 5.53
N PRO A 214 0.82 -26.83 5.87
CA PRO A 214 -0.53 -26.54 5.38
C PRO A 214 -0.58 -25.76 4.05
N PHE A 215 0.53 -25.54 3.36
CA PHE A 215 0.57 -24.70 2.17
C PHE A 215 0.50 -25.52 0.86
N ARG A 216 -0.15 -24.93 -0.14
CA ARG A 216 -0.11 -25.39 -1.53
C ARG A 216 0.09 -24.20 -2.46
N MET A 217 0.93 -24.37 -3.47
CA MET A 217 1.20 -23.35 -4.47
C MET A 217 1.18 -23.97 -5.87
N ASP A 218 0.25 -23.52 -6.73
CA ASP A 218 0.26 -23.85 -8.15
C ASP A 218 0.95 -22.70 -8.89
N ILE A 219 2.12 -22.95 -9.47
CA ILE A 219 3.03 -21.91 -9.99
C ILE A 219 3.47 -22.23 -11.42
N PRO A 220 3.59 -21.24 -12.32
CA PRO A 220 4.19 -21.48 -13.62
C PRO A 220 5.64 -22.01 -13.51
N SER A 221 6.00 -23.01 -14.32
CA SER A 221 7.30 -23.69 -14.29
C SER A 221 8.49 -22.72 -14.31
N ARG A 222 8.37 -21.60 -15.05
CA ARG A 222 9.36 -20.51 -15.13
C ARG A 222 9.70 -19.85 -13.78
N TYR A 223 8.84 -19.99 -12.78
CA TYR A 223 9.01 -19.42 -11.44
C TYR A 223 9.19 -20.48 -10.36
N ILE A 224 9.44 -21.75 -10.72
CA ILE A 224 9.48 -22.86 -9.76
C ILE A 224 10.47 -22.64 -8.62
N ASP A 225 11.64 -22.04 -8.87
CA ASP A 225 12.64 -21.80 -7.83
C ASP A 225 12.21 -20.70 -6.86
N ILE A 226 11.50 -19.67 -7.36
CA ILE A 226 10.85 -18.66 -6.51
C ILE A 226 9.77 -19.32 -5.65
N GLY A 227 8.96 -20.21 -6.24
CA GLY A 227 7.94 -20.96 -5.53
C GLY A 227 8.52 -21.82 -4.41
N ARG A 228 9.58 -22.59 -4.69
CA ARG A 228 10.29 -23.39 -3.67
C ARG A 228 10.80 -22.52 -2.53
N HIS A 229 11.43 -21.39 -2.86
CA HIS A 229 11.95 -20.48 -1.85
C HIS A 229 10.85 -19.92 -0.93
N ILE A 230 9.71 -19.51 -1.49
CA ILE A 230 8.56 -19.03 -0.71
C ILE A 230 7.97 -20.15 0.17
N MET A 231 7.85 -21.37 -0.36
CA MET A 231 7.33 -22.51 0.40
C MET A 231 8.26 -22.89 1.56
N GLU A 232 9.58 -22.83 1.37
CA GLU A 232 10.56 -23.01 2.45
C GLU A 232 10.44 -21.94 3.53
N LEU A 233 10.35 -20.66 3.12
CA LEU A 233 10.12 -19.55 4.02
C LEU A 233 8.83 -19.74 4.84
N TYR A 234 7.74 -20.16 4.19
CA TYR A 234 6.45 -20.39 4.85
C TYR A 234 6.49 -21.56 5.82
N ARG A 235 7.14 -22.66 5.49
CA ARG A 235 7.33 -23.78 6.43
C ARG A 235 8.05 -23.31 7.70
N ASP A 236 9.14 -22.56 7.54
CA ASP A 236 9.96 -22.13 8.66
C ASP A 236 9.25 -21.06 9.50
N ALA A 237 8.62 -20.07 8.85
CA ALA A 237 7.82 -19.05 9.51
C ALA A 237 6.59 -19.62 10.21
N TYR A 238 5.89 -20.56 9.57
CA TYR A 238 4.72 -21.24 10.13
C TYR A 238 5.09 -21.96 11.41
N ARG A 239 6.21 -22.69 11.45
CA ARG A 239 6.69 -23.36 12.66
C ARG A 239 6.95 -22.37 13.80
N ILE A 240 7.49 -21.18 13.52
CA ILE A 240 7.72 -20.17 14.56
C ILE A 240 6.38 -19.63 15.06
N LEU A 241 5.50 -19.23 14.13
CA LEU A 241 4.21 -18.61 14.44
C LEU A 241 3.25 -19.57 15.14
N SER A 242 3.14 -20.83 14.68
CA SER A 242 2.25 -21.82 15.29
C SER A 242 2.62 -22.12 16.73
N ASN A 243 3.93 -22.26 17.00
CA ASN A 243 4.44 -22.45 18.36
C ASN A 243 4.21 -21.22 19.24
N MET A 244 4.45 -20.03 18.70
CA MET A 244 4.32 -18.77 19.45
C MET A 244 2.87 -18.43 19.77
N LEU A 245 1.94 -18.75 18.86
CA LEU A 245 0.55 -18.34 18.94
C LEU A 245 -0.40 -19.46 19.34
N CYS A 246 0.09 -20.70 19.46
CA CYS A 246 -0.69 -21.91 19.67
C CYS A 246 -1.83 -22.05 18.63
N ILE A 247 -1.51 -21.83 17.36
CA ILE A 247 -2.46 -21.87 16.24
C ILE A 247 -1.96 -22.86 15.20
N GLU A 248 -2.83 -23.81 14.86
CA GLU A 248 -2.66 -24.68 13.70
C GLU A 248 -3.70 -24.31 12.64
N PHE A 249 -3.41 -24.60 11.37
CA PHE A 249 -4.32 -24.33 10.27
C PHE A 249 -5.05 -25.63 9.94
N ASP A 250 -6.38 -25.61 10.06
CA ASP A 250 -7.22 -26.77 9.81
C ASP A 250 -7.48 -27.02 8.32
N SER A 251 -7.07 -26.09 7.45
CA SER A 251 -7.26 -26.14 6.02
C SER A 251 -5.99 -25.78 5.24
N ILE A 252 -5.93 -26.27 4.00
CA ILE A 252 -4.83 -25.92 3.10
C ILE A 252 -4.93 -24.44 2.74
N VAL A 253 -3.83 -23.71 2.93
CA VAL A 253 -3.68 -22.32 2.51
C VAL A 253 -3.07 -22.29 1.11
N GLU A 254 -3.84 -21.81 0.15
CA GLU A 254 -3.37 -21.60 -1.21
C GLU A 254 -2.45 -20.37 -1.30
N VAL A 255 -1.32 -20.50 -1.98
CA VAL A 255 -0.40 -19.41 -2.29
C VAL A 255 -0.38 -19.20 -3.80
N LYS A 256 -0.54 -17.95 -4.23
CA LYS A 256 -0.65 -17.58 -5.65
C LYS A 256 0.28 -16.44 -5.97
N LEU A 257 0.96 -16.54 -7.11
CA LEU A 257 1.64 -15.40 -7.70
C LEU A 257 0.71 -14.72 -8.69
N PHE A 258 0.78 -13.40 -8.77
CA PHE A 258 0.06 -12.66 -9.78
C PHE A 258 0.94 -11.64 -10.50
N VAL A 259 0.59 -11.37 -11.74
CA VAL A 259 1.10 -10.24 -12.53
C VAL A 259 0.21 -9.04 -12.23
N PRO A 260 0.74 -7.88 -11.86
CA PRO A 260 -0.09 -6.74 -11.48
C PRO A 260 -0.81 -6.18 -12.70
N THR A 261 -2.08 -5.81 -12.51
CA THR A 261 -2.76 -4.89 -13.40
C THR A 261 -2.10 -3.50 -13.35
N LEU A 262 -2.38 -2.63 -14.33
CA LEU A 262 -1.88 -1.26 -14.29
C LEU A 262 -2.33 -0.52 -13.03
N GLN A 263 -3.58 -0.71 -12.62
CA GLN A 263 -4.11 -0.11 -11.40
C GLN A 263 -3.37 -0.60 -10.15
N GLN A 264 -3.20 -1.92 -9.99
CA GLN A 264 -2.47 -2.49 -8.85
C GLN A 264 -1.01 -2.03 -8.80
N PHE A 265 -0.37 -1.87 -9.96
CA PHE A 265 0.97 -1.30 -10.05
C PHE A 265 1.00 0.16 -9.58
N GLN A 266 0.03 0.99 -9.98
CA GLN A 266 -0.08 2.38 -9.55
C GLN A 266 -0.40 2.52 -8.06
N GLU A 267 -1.23 1.63 -7.53
CA GLU A 267 -1.58 1.58 -6.10
C GLU A 267 -0.46 1.02 -5.23
N GLY A 268 0.57 0.41 -5.83
CA GLY A 268 1.70 -0.19 -5.11
C GLY A 268 1.31 -1.45 -4.34
N VAL A 269 0.36 -2.23 -4.86
CA VAL A 269 -0.10 -3.47 -4.20
C VAL A 269 1.03 -4.50 -4.17
N ALA A 270 1.58 -4.75 -2.98
CA ALA A 270 2.67 -5.72 -2.80
C ALA A 270 2.14 -7.16 -2.68
N GLY A 271 1.06 -7.36 -1.94
CA GLY A 271 0.41 -8.64 -1.73
C GLY A 271 -1.00 -8.40 -1.21
N PHE A 272 -1.81 -9.46 -1.13
CA PHE A 272 -3.08 -9.41 -0.42
C PHE A 272 -3.61 -10.80 -0.06
N VAL A 273 -4.36 -10.85 1.02
CA VAL A 273 -5.30 -11.93 1.35
C VAL A 273 -6.72 -11.43 1.08
N PRO A 274 -7.52 -12.10 0.21
CA PRO A 274 -8.91 -11.72 -0.02
C PRO A 274 -9.71 -11.67 1.28
N ILE A 275 -10.65 -10.72 1.36
CA ILE A 275 -11.47 -10.54 2.56
C ILE A 275 -12.74 -11.37 2.40
N SER A 276 -12.90 -12.40 3.24
CA SER A 276 -14.12 -13.18 3.34
C SER A 276 -14.43 -13.56 4.80
N PRO A 277 -15.70 -13.51 5.24
CA PRO A 277 -16.10 -13.82 6.62
C PRO A 277 -15.90 -15.28 7.07
N GLY A 278 -15.60 -16.22 6.15
CA GLY A 278 -15.47 -17.64 6.46
C GLY A 278 -14.02 -18.12 6.46
N ASP A 279 -13.55 -18.60 5.31
CA ASP A 279 -12.34 -19.42 5.24
C ASP A 279 -11.02 -18.62 5.18
N LEU A 280 -9.91 -19.27 5.54
CA LEU A 280 -8.57 -18.85 5.19
C LEU A 280 -8.49 -18.74 3.66
N GLN A 281 -8.22 -17.54 3.15
CA GLN A 281 -8.23 -17.26 1.72
C GLN A 281 -6.84 -17.51 1.13
N SER A 282 -6.71 -17.45 -0.19
CA SER A 282 -5.40 -17.58 -0.81
C SER A 282 -4.50 -16.38 -0.47
N ILE A 283 -3.23 -16.62 -0.15
CA ILE A 283 -2.21 -15.58 -0.10
C ILE A 283 -1.79 -15.23 -1.53
N ASN A 284 -1.97 -13.97 -1.96
CA ASN A 284 -1.62 -13.51 -3.30
C ASN A 284 -0.40 -12.60 -3.24
N LEU A 285 0.68 -12.98 -3.92
CA LEU A 285 1.95 -12.25 -3.91
C LEU A 285 2.24 -11.65 -5.29
N ASN A 286 2.57 -10.36 -5.32
CA ASN A 286 2.87 -9.66 -6.56
C ASN A 286 4.29 -10.02 -7.05
N LEU A 287 4.40 -10.60 -8.25
CA LEU A 287 5.69 -10.88 -8.88
C LEU A 287 6.59 -9.65 -9.01
N PHE A 288 5.99 -8.45 -9.11
CA PHE A 288 6.72 -7.20 -9.22
C PHE A 288 7.64 -6.94 -8.01
N ASN A 289 7.36 -7.53 -6.84
CA ASN A 289 8.21 -7.39 -5.66
C ASN A 289 9.62 -7.98 -5.85
N LEU A 290 9.77 -8.93 -6.77
CA LEU A 290 11.07 -9.53 -7.08
C LEU A 290 12.08 -8.54 -7.68
N ARG A 291 11.63 -7.35 -8.09
CA ARG A 291 12.49 -6.28 -8.60
C ARG A 291 13.02 -5.31 -7.55
N TYR A 292 12.53 -5.42 -6.32
CA TYR A 292 13.03 -4.60 -5.22
C TYR A 292 14.32 -5.21 -4.65
N THR A 293 14.84 -4.61 -3.59
CA THR A 293 16.00 -5.14 -2.88
C THR A 293 15.71 -6.55 -2.35
N SER A 294 16.74 -7.38 -2.29
CA SER A 294 16.66 -8.75 -1.73
C SER A 294 15.98 -8.73 -0.35
N GLY A 295 15.13 -9.73 -0.09
CA GLY A 295 14.32 -9.82 1.14
C GLY A 295 12.96 -9.11 1.06
N THR A 296 12.69 -8.29 0.04
CA THR A 296 11.39 -7.57 -0.07
C THR A 296 10.23 -8.53 -0.32
N MET A 297 10.41 -9.51 -1.21
CA MET A 297 9.36 -10.48 -1.53
C MET A 297 9.05 -11.35 -0.30
N GLU A 298 10.08 -11.74 0.42
CA GLU A 298 10.01 -12.57 1.61
C GLU A 298 9.32 -11.82 2.75
N LEU A 299 9.68 -10.56 2.97
CA LEU A 299 9.00 -9.71 3.95
C LEU A 299 7.51 -9.55 3.64
N VAL A 300 7.15 -9.31 2.36
CA VAL A 300 5.75 -9.23 1.93
C VAL A 300 5.05 -10.58 2.13
N ALA A 301 5.69 -11.68 1.77
CA ALA A 301 5.14 -13.01 1.95
C ALA A 301 4.85 -13.30 3.44
N LEU A 302 5.77 -12.93 4.34
CA LEU A 302 5.59 -13.04 5.78
C LEU A 302 4.46 -12.14 6.30
N HIS A 303 4.34 -10.91 5.80
CA HIS A 303 3.25 -10.00 6.15
C HIS A 303 1.87 -10.61 5.85
N GLU A 304 1.70 -11.12 4.63
CA GLU A 304 0.44 -11.78 4.24
C GLU A 304 0.18 -13.07 5.02
N LEU A 305 1.23 -13.84 5.35
CA LEU A 305 1.09 -15.03 6.21
C LEU A 305 0.62 -14.64 7.63
N VAL A 306 1.16 -13.56 8.20
CA VAL A 306 0.77 -13.13 9.55
C VAL A 306 -0.71 -12.73 9.60
N HIS A 307 -1.27 -12.14 8.54
CA HIS A 307 -2.70 -11.85 8.47
C HIS A 307 -3.57 -13.08 8.70
N HIS A 308 -3.15 -14.26 8.24
CA HIS A 308 -3.87 -15.52 8.54
C HIS A 308 -3.89 -15.85 10.02
N PHE A 309 -2.75 -15.70 10.72
CA PHE A 309 -2.68 -15.92 12.16
C PHE A 309 -3.51 -14.90 12.94
N ILE A 310 -3.41 -13.61 12.58
CA ILE A 310 -4.22 -12.53 13.17
C ILE A 310 -5.72 -12.81 13.01
N LYS A 311 -6.14 -13.27 11.82
CA LYS A 311 -7.52 -13.68 11.56
C LYS A 311 -7.94 -14.87 12.45
N SER A 312 -7.11 -15.91 12.55
CA SER A 312 -7.37 -17.09 13.39
C SER A 312 -7.46 -16.78 14.88
N ILE A 313 -6.89 -15.67 15.34
CA ILE A 313 -7.03 -15.18 16.73
C ILE A 313 -8.41 -14.57 16.99
N GLY A 314 -9.17 -14.24 15.94
CA GLY A 314 -10.48 -13.58 16.04
C GLY A 314 -10.41 -12.05 16.02
N ILE A 315 -9.32 -11.47 15.50
CA ILE A 315 -9.25 -10.01 15.30
C ILE A 315 -10.10 -9.64 14.09
N SER A 316 -11.10 -8.77 14.28
CA SER A 316 -12.03 -8.38 13.21
C SER A 316 -11.30 -7.68 12.06
N ILE A 317 -11.64 -8.08 10.83
CA ILE A 317 -11.12 -7.49 9.57
C ILE A 317 -11.43 -5.99 9.43
N ASP A 318 -12.44 -5.49 10.13
CA ASP A 318 -12.79 -4.06 10.13
C ASP A 318 -11.81 -3.23 10.98
N LYS A 319 -10.89 -3.89 11.69
CA LYS A 319 -9.83 -3.26 12.49
C LYS A 319 -8.52 -3.25 11.73
N LEU A 320 -8.53 -2.58 10.58
CA LEU A 320 -7.39 -2.52 9.66
C LEU A 320 -6.09 -2.08 10.32
N TRP A 321 -6.14 -1.06 11.19
CA TRP A 321 -4.94 -0.59 11.87
C TRP A 321 -4.33 -1.64 12.81
N ILE A 322 -5.16 -2.50 13.42
CA ILE A 322 -4.70 -3.61 14.25
C ILE A 322 -4.09 -4.70 13.36
N HIS A 323 -4.80 -5.09 12.29
CA HIS A 323 -4.33 -6.10 11.33
C HIS A 323 -2.99 -5.71 10.71
N GLU A 324 -2.92 -4.56 10.05
CA GLU A 324 -1.73 -4.12 9.33
C GLU A 324 -0.59 -3.74 10.29
N GLY A 325 -0.90 -3.17 11.45
CA GLY A 325 0.10 -2.83 12.45
C GLY A 325 0.78 -4.05 13.08
N LEU A 326 0.01 -5.08 13.45
CA LEU A 326 0.56 -6.35 13.94
C LEU A 326 1.27 -7.12 12.83
N ALA A 327 0.70 -7.15 11.62
CA ALA A 327 1.31 -7.83 10.48
C ALA A 327 2.68 -7.22 10.12
N GLU A 328 2.81 -5.89 10.07
CA GLU A 328 4.09 -5.21 9.89
C GLU A 328 5.07 -5.54 11.03
N TYR A 329 4.63 -5.42 12.29
CA TYR A 329 5.53 -5.65 13.42
C TYR A 329 6.05 -7.09 13.48
N ILE A 330 5.15 -8.08 13.37
CA ILE A 330 5.51 -9.49 13.44
C ILE A 330 6.32 -9.91 12.21
N SER A 331 5.94 -9.48 11.00
CA SER A 331 6.68 -9.83 9.77
C SER A 331 8.10 -9.26 9.77
N ILE A 332 8.30 -8.02 10.23
CA ILE A 332 9.65 -7.43 10.38
C ILE A 332 10.49 -8.22 11.38
N LYS A 333 9.92 -8.63 12.52
CA LYS A 333 10.65 -9.46 13.50
C LYS A 333 10.98 -10.84 12.95
N LEU A 334 10.03 -11.51 12.28
CA LEU A 334 10.25 -12.81 11.66
C LEU A 334 11.29 -12.75 10.54
N ALA A 335 11.22 -11.74 9.67
CA ALA A 335 12.20 -11.54 8.60
C ALA A 335 13.62 -11.45 9.18
N SER A 336 13.80 -10.69 10.27
CA SER A 336 15.09 -10.62 10.96
C SER A 336 15.52 -11.96 11.57
N MET A 337 14.60 -12.79 12.07
CA MET A 337 14.92 -14.12 12.61
C MET A 337 15.28 -15.14 11.54
N LEU A 338 14.78 -14.94 10.31
CA LEU A 338 14.92 -15.86 9.18
C LEU A 338 16.06 -15.45 8.21
N GLY A 339 16.92 -14.50 8.60
CA GLY A 339 18.09 -14.09 7.81
C GLY A 339 17.84 -13.01 6.76
N TYR A 340 16.76 -12.22 6.92
CA TYR A 340 16.41 -11.08 6.06
C TYR A 340 16.51 -9.74 6.81
N GLU A 341 17.56 -9.57 7.62
CA GLU A 341 17.76 -8.42 8.50
C GLU A 341 17.82 -7.10 7.74
N ASP A 342 18.46 -7.07 6.57
CA ASP A 342 18.59 -5.85 5.77
C ASP A 342 17.22 -5.35 5.27
N ALA A 343 16.36 -6.26 4.80
CA ALA A 343 15.01 -5.92 4.36
C ALA A 343 14.12 -5.50 5.54
N ALA A 344 14.24 -6.20 6.67
CA ALA A 344 13.55 -5.85 7.91
C ALA A 344 13.95 -4.45 8.40
N TYR A 345 15.24 -4.15 8.41
CA TYR A 345 15.79 -2.86 8.82
C TYR A 345 15.41 -1.74 7.86
N ALA A 346 15.43 -1.99 6.54
CA ALA A 346 14.98 -1.03 5.54
C ALA A 346 13.49 -0.67 5.73
N ARG A 347 12.62 -1.67 5.92
CA ARG A 347 11.20 -1.44 6.19
C ARG A 347 10.97 -0.71 7.51
N TYR A 348 11.67 -1.09 8.58
CA TYR A 348 11.64 -0.41 9.86
C TYR A 348 11.95 1.09 9.71
N ASN A 349 13.06 1.41 9.04
CA ASN A 349 13.48 2.80 8.84
C ASN A 349 12.50 3.58 7.97
N GLN A 350 11.92 2.96 6.95
CA GLN A 350 10.89 3.59 6.14
C GLN A 350 9.69 4.03 7.00
N HIS A 351 9.21 3.17 7.91
CA HIS A 351 8.14 3.54 8.84
C HIS A 351 8.55 4.66 9.78
N MET A 352 9.76 4.60 10.35
CA MET A 352 10.26 5.65 11.26
C MET A 352 10.41 7.00 10.55
N GLN A 353 10.92 7.03 9.32
CA GLN A 353 11.02 8.24 8.51
C GLN A 353 9.63 8.81 8.16
N THR A 354 8.68 7.92 7.82
CA THR A 354 7.29 8.30 7.54
C THR A 354 6.66 8.96 8.77
N LEU A 355 6.91 8.43 9.96
CA LEU A 355 6.40 8.99 11.22
C LEU A 355 7.03 10.32 11.60
N GLN A 356 8.33 10.51 11.34
CA GLN A 356 9.01 11.78 11.58
C GLN A 356 8.39 12.94 10.77
N SER A 357 7.71 12.63 9.66
CA SER A 357 6.99 13.64 8.87
C SER A 357 5.71 14.16 9.53
N ILE A 358 5.20 13.48 10.58
CA ILE A 358 3.99 13.87 11.30
C ILE A 358 4.30 14.98 12.30
N ARG A 359 3.57 16.10 12.19
CA ARG A 359 3.62 17.21 13.16
C ARG A 359 2.72 17.01 14.39
N SER A 360 1.71 16.15 14.29
CA SER A 360 0.78 15.81 15.37
C SER A 360 1.39 14.79 16.33
N ARG A 361 1.14 14.96 17.64
CA ARG A 361 1.48 13.94 18.66
C ARG A 361 0.43 12.84 18.79
N SER A 362 -0.78 13.05 18.28
CA SER A 362 -1.89 12.08 18.34
C SER A 362 -1.92 11.21 17.09
N LEU A 363 -2.08 9.90 17.29
CA LEU A 363 -2.22 8.87 16.24
C LEU A 363 -3.67 8.37 16.11
N ASN A 364 -4.64 9.07 16.70
CA ASN A 364 -6.05 8.65 16.72
C ASN A 364 -6.72 8.50 15.35
N PHE A 365 -6.16 9.11 14.31
CA PHE A 365 -6.65 9.01 12.94
C PHE A 365 -6.68 7.56 12.43
N ILE A 366 -5.88 6.66 12.99
CA ILE A 366 -5.86 5.24 12.60
C ILE A 366 -7.14 4.50 13.00
N GLN A 367 -7.85 4.94 14.06
CA GLN A 367 -9.09 4.29 14.52
C GLN A 367 -10.25 4.47 13.53
N GLY A 368 -10.17 5.49 12.66
CA GLY A 368 -11.15 5.73 11.60
C GLY A 368 -10.86 5.01 10.29
N TRP A 369 -9.75 4.26 10.21
CA TRP A 369 -9.35 3.57 8.98
C TRP A 369 -10.27 2.39 8.69
N SER A 370 -10.90 2.41 7.52
CA SER A 370 -11.72 1.32 6.99
C SER A 370 -11.55 1.16 5.48
N PHE A 371 -12.13 0.11 4.91
CA PHE A 371 -12.15 -0.08 3.45
C PHE A 371 -12.86 1.05 2.70
N VAL A 372 -13.82 1.72 3.34
CA VAL A 372 -14.59 2.84 2.79
C VAL A 372 -13.88 4.17 3.03
N ASN A 373 -13.30 4.34 4.22
CA ASN A 373 -12.59 5.55 4.61
C ASN A 373 -11.08 5.31 4.51
N LYS A 374 -10.54 5.48 3.30
CA LYS A 374 -9.09 5.49 3.03
C LYS A 374 -8.57 6.93 3.08
N PRO A 375 -7.76 7.32 4.09
CA PRO A 375 -7.05 8.59 4.11
C PRO A 375 -6.13 8.76 2.89
N ALA A 376 -5.77 10.00 2.59
CA ALA A 376 -4.95 10.35 1.43
C ALA A 376 -3.53 9.74 1.44
N ASP A 377 -2.96 9.41 2.61
CA ASP A 377 -1.66 8.73 2.71
C ASP A 377 -1.78 7.41 3.49
N ILE A 378 -1.89 6.30 2.77
CA ILE A 378 -1.96 4.95 3.33
C ILE A 378 -0.65 4.57 4.04
N ARG A 379 0.51 5.03 3.55
CA ARG A 379 1.80 4.70 4.18
C ARG A 379 1.87 5.22 5.61
N LEU A 380 1.22 6.37 5.85
CA LEU A 380 1.12 6.95 7.17
C LEU A 380 0.33 6.07 8.15
N LEU A 381 -0.76 5.47 7.68
CA LEU A 381 -1.57 4.55 8.48
C LEU A 381 -0.78 3.30 8.87
N TYR A 382 -0.07 2.70 7.91
CA TYR A 382 0.80 1.55 8.17
C TYR A 382 1.88 1.91 9.18
N ALA A 383 2.60 3.02 8.98
CA ALA A 383 3.68 3.44 9.86
C ALA A 383 3.19 3.74 11.29
N ALA A 384 2.07 4.47 11.43
CA ALA A 384 1.50 4.80 12.75
C ALA A 384 1.01 3.55 13.49
N SER A 385 0.36 2.64 12.77
CA SER A 385 -0.10 1.36 13.32
C SER A 385 1.09 0.50 13.78
N PHE A 386 2.07 0.30 12.89
CA PHE A 386 3.32 -0.41 13.18
C PHE A 386 4.00 0.16 14.43
N TYR A 387 4.12 1.48 14.54
CA TYR A 387 4.82 2.11 15.67
C TYR A 387 4.18 1.84 17.02
N ILE A 388 2.85 1.79 17.11
CA ILE A 388 2.15 1.46 18.36
C ILE A 388 2.50 0.04 18.79
N PHE A 389 2.41 -0.93 17.88
CA PHE A 389 2.73 -2.33 18.18
C PHE A 389 4.23 -2.55 18.43
N HIS A 390 5.08 -1.86 17.67
CA HIS A 390 6.51 -1.86 17.93
C HIS A 390 6.83 -1.32 19.32
N TYR A 391 6.29 -0.15 19.69
CA TYR A 391 6.56 0.44 21.00
C TYR A 391 6.11 -0.46 22.15
N ILE A 392 4.88 -0.98 22.09
CA ILE A 392 4.32 -1.85 23.13
C ILE A 392 5.09 -3.17 23.17
N GLY A 393 5.33 -3.78 22.01
CA GLY A 393 6.11 -5.01 21.87
C GLY A 393 7.49 -4.88 22.50
N GLU A 394 8.32 -3.96 22.03
CA GLU A 394 9.70 -3.80 22.53
C GLU A 394 9.73 -3.48 24.03
N LYS A 395 8.74 -2.76 24.55
CA LYS A 395 8.67 -2.40 25.97
C LYS A 395 8.37 -3.60 26.87
N TYR A 396 7.55 -4.55 26.42
CA TYR A 396 6.96 -5.58 27.29
C TYR A 396 7.37 -7.03 26.98
N GLY A 397 8.31 -7.24 26.04
CA GLY A 397 8.90 -8.56 25.79
C GLY A 397 8.74 -9.09 24.36
N GLY A 398 8.46 -8.20 23.41
CA GLY A 398 8.49 -8.47 21.98
C GLY A 398 7.40 -9.43 21.52
N LEU A 399 7.80 -10.42 20.72
CA LEU A 399 6.91 -11.43 20.16
C LEU A 399 6.27 -12.35 21.23
N GLU A 400 7.02 -12.74 22.25
CA GLU A 400 6.50 -13.56 23.36
C GLU A 400 5.40 -12.84 24.15
N PHE A 401 5.53 -11.51 24.29
CA PHE A 401 4.49 -10.69 24.91
C PHE A 401 3.19 -10.76 24.11
N TYR A 402 3.25 -10.60 22.78
CA TYR A 402 2.06 -10.70 21.95
C TYR A 402 1.44 -12.10 21.93
N GLY A 403 2.25 -13.16 22.03
CA GLY A 403 1.74 -14.52 22.21
C GLY A 403 0.78 -14.62 23.40
N ARG A 404 1.19 -14.11 24.57
CA ARG A 404 0.34 -14.08 25.77
C ARG A 404 -0.90 -13.18 25.60
N VAL A 405 -0.77 -12.05 24.90
CA VAL A 405 -1.91 -11.17 24.61
C VAL A 405 -2.94 -11.88 23.73
N PHE A 406 -2.48 -12.65 22.75
CA PHE A 406 -3.37 -13.37 21.84
C PHE A 406 -4.11 -14.51 22.54
N ASP A 407 -3.50 -15.16 23.54
CA ASP A 407 -4.20 -16.12 24.40
C ASP A 407 -5.39 -15.48 25.11
N ILE A 408 -5.21 -14.27 25.65
CA ILE A 408 -6.29 -13.51 26.30
C ILE A 408 -7.37 -13.09 25.29
N ILE A 409 -6.98 -12.62 24.11
CA ILE A 409 -7.93 -12.22 23.06
C ILE A 409 -8.83 -13.39 22.67
N ARG A 410 -8.26 -14.60 22.48
CA ARG A 410 -9.07 -15.78 22.17
C ARG A 410 -10.04 -16.13 23.30
N ALA A 411 -9.59 -16.02 24.55
CA ALA A 411 -10.46 -16.20 25.71
C ALA A 411 -11.59 -15.15 25.81
N MET A 412 -11.42 -14.00 25.14
CA MET A 412 -12.40 -12.90 25.07
C MET A 412 -13.25 -12.90 23.78
N ASP A 413 -13.26 -13.99 23.00
CA ASP A 413 -14.01 -14.10 21.75
C ASP A 413 -13.58 -13.07 20.67
N GLY A 414 -12.28 -12.75 20.65
CA GLY A 414 -11.65 -11.95 19.60
C GLY A 414 -11.72 -10.43 19.81
N VAL A 415 -11.17 -9.67 18.86
CA VAL A 415 -11.16 -8.19 18.90
C VAL A 415 -12.20 -7.62 17.94
N LYS A 416 -13.37 -7.27 18.49
CA LYS A 416 -14.45 -6.56 17.77
C LYS A 416 -14.29 -5.04 17.84
N GLU A 417 -13.63 -4.54 18.89
CA GLU A 417 -13.31 -3.13 19.11
C GLU A 417 -11.94 -2.99 19.80
N ASP A 418 -11.27 -1.87 19.53
CA ASP A 418 -9.94 -1.50 20.02
C ASP A 418 -9.80 -1.65 21.55
N SER A 419 -10.89 -1.42 22.29
CA SER A 419 -10.95 -1.57 23.76
C SER A 419 -10.64 -2.99 24.25
N ILE A 420 -10.96 -4.03 23.47
CA ILE A 420 -10.62 -5.42 23.82
C ILE A 420 -9.12 -5.64 23.76
N LEU A 421 -8.45 -5.10 22.75
CA LEU A 421 -7.00 -5.21 22.63
C LEU A 421 -6.30 -4.50 23.80
N ALA A 422 -6.72 -3.28 24.13
CA ALA A 422 -6.14 -2.53 25.24
C ALA A 422 -6.38 -3.23 26.60
N THR A 423 -7.58 -3.79 26.80
CA THR A 423 -7.91 -4.57 28.01
C THR A 423 -7.07 -5.85 28.07
N SER A 424 -6.93 -6.58 26.96
CA SER A 424 -6.14 -7.82 26.89
C SER A 424 -4.67 -7.59 27.23
N ILE A 425 -4.09 -6.51 26.71
CA ILE A 425 -2.73 -6.07 27.06
C ILE A 425 -2.63 -5.79 28.56
N GLY A 426 -3.58 -5.07 29.12
CA GLY A 426 -3.58 -4.77 30.55
C GLY A 426 -3.72 -6.01 31.43
N VAL A 427 -4.53 -7.00 31.03
CA VAL A 427 -4.64 -8.30 31.71
C VAL A 427 -3.30 -9.03 31.73
N VAL A 428 -2.57 -9.09 30.60
CA VAL A 428 -1.24 -9.73 30.54
C VAL A 428 -0.22 -9.00 31.43
N LEU A 429 -0.35 -7.68 31.56
CA LEU A 429 0.51 -6.86 32.42
C LEU A 429 0.10 -6.91 33.90
N GLY A 430 -1.02 -7.57 34.24
CA GLY A 430 -1.56 -7.64 35.60
C GLY A 430 -2.30 -6.39 36.05
N ASP A 431 -2.46 -5.39 35.20
CA ASP A 431 -3.17 -4.14 35.47
C ASP A 431 -3.77 -3.54 34.19
N ILE A 432 -5.11 -3.53 34.13
CA ILE A 432 -5.88 -2.99 32.99
C ILE A 432 -5.57 -1.51 32.74
N SER A 433 -5.32 -0.74 33.79
CA SER A 433 -5.04 0.69 33.68
C SER A 433 -3.75 0.96 32.90
N ILE A 434 -2.76 0.08 33.01
CA ILE A 434 -1.50 0.16 32.24
C ILE A 434 -1.81 -0.02 30.75
N GLY A 435 -2.56 -1.07 30.39
CA GLY A 435 -2.94 -1.33 29.00
C GLY A 435 -3.70 -0.17 28.37
N LEU A 436 -4.69 0.38 29.07
CA LEU A 436 -5.44 1.56 28.61
C LEU A 436 -4.53 2.80 28.50
N SER A 437 -3.59 2.99 29.42
CA SER A 437 -2.68 4.13 29.42
C SER A 437 -1.74 4.14 28.20
N GLU A 438 -1.31 2.97 27.72
CA GLU A 438 -0.47 2.87 26.53
C GLU A 438 -1.22 3.35 25.28
N PHE A 439 -2.48 2.96 25.13
CA PHE A 439 -3.29 3.37 23.97
C PHE A 439 -3.66 4.85 24.06
N ARG A 440 -4.04 5.33 25.25
CA ARG A 440 -4.36 6.75 25.49
C ARG A 440 -3.15 7.67 25.28
N ARG A 441 -1.93 7.20 25.53
CA ARG A 441 -0.70 7.94 25.23
C ARG A 441 -0.58 8.29 23.75
N PHE A 442 -1.06 7.42 22.86
CA PHE A 442 -1.11 7.66 21.42
C PHE A 442 -2.36 8.43 20.98
N GLY A 443 -3.18 8.89 21.93
CA GLY A 443 -4.43 9.60 21.67
C GLY A 443 -5.61 8.72 21.32
N LEU A 444 -5.49 7.39 21.44
CA LEU A 444 -6.57 6.45 21.12
C LEU A 444 -7.66 6.47 22.19
N THR A 445 -8.91 6.35 21.74
CA THR A 445 -10.08 6.21 22.62
C THR A 445 -10.32 4.73 22.90
N VAL A 446 -10.16 4.32 24.16
CA VAL A 446 -10.36 2.96 24.64
C VAL A 446 -10.95 2.95 26.06
N VAL A 447 -11.75 1.92 26.34
CA VAL A 447 -12.51 1.75 27.59
C VAL A 447 -12.16 0.42 28.27
N ASP A 448 -12.35 0.34 29.58
CA ASP A 448 -12.18 -0.90 30.34
C ASP A 448 -13.40 -1.81 30.15
N THR A 449 -13.27 -2.87 29.35
CA THR A 449 -14.40 -3.75 29.02
C THR A 449 -14.82 -4.64 30.18
N ILE A 450 -13.88 -4.99 31.09
CA ILE A 450 -14.16 -5.83 32.26
C ILE A 450 -14.91 -5.00 33.32
N SER A 451 -14.42 -3.80 33.62
CA SER A 451 -15.11 -2.88 34.54
C SER A 451 -16.50 -2.49 34.01
N LEU A 452 -16.63 -2.31 32.69
CA LEU A 452 -17.93 -2.05 32.05
C LEU A 452 -18.91 -3.20 32.27
N SER A 453 -18.47 -4.45 32.10
CA SER A 453 -19.28 -5.66 32.34
C SER A 453 -19.74 -5.79 33.80
N ALA A 454 -18.82 -5.56 34.74
CA ALA A 454 -19.13 -5.59 36.17
C ALA A 454 -20.15 -4.51 36.55
N THR A 455 -19.98 -3.31 35.98
CA THR A 455 -20.88 -2.18 36.18
C THR A 455 -22.26 -2.46 35.61
N LEU A 456 -22.35 -3.05 34.42
CA LEU A 456 -23.62 -3.46 33.82
C LEU A 456 -24.37 -4.46 34.70
N SER A 457 -23.65 -5.45 35.23
CA SER A 457 -24.23 -6.46 36.12
C SER A 457 -24.79 -5.83 37.41
N TYR A 458 -24.04 -4.91 38.02
CA TYR A 458 -24.51 -4.17 39.19
C TYR A 458 -25.76 -3.33 38.89
N LEU A 459 -25.77 -2.59 37.77
CA LEU A 459 -26.87 -1.72 37.39
C LEU A 459 -28.12 -2.48 36.98
N ARG A 460 -27.98 -3.68 36.43
CA ARG A 460 -29.10 -4.61 36.20
C ARG A 460 -29.82 -4.93 37.50
N GLU A 461 -29.07 -5.27 38.56
CA GLU A 461 -29.66 -5.53 39.87
C GLU A 461 -30.26 -4.26 40.50
N ALA A 462 -29.60 -3.11 40.35
CA ALA A 462 -30.15 -1.83 40.80
C ALA A 462 -31.48 -1.49 40.11
N THR A 463 -31.62 -1.74 38.81
CA THR A 463 -32.86 -1.51 38.05
C THR A 463 -34.03 -2.34 38.61
N LYS A 464 -33.77 -3.61 38.95
CA LYS A 464 -34.80 -4.51 39.50
C LYS A 464 -35.37 -3.99 40.81
N SER A 465 -34.57 -3.27 41.60
CA SER A 465 -35.01 -2.68 42.88
C SER A 465 -35.94 -1.47 42.73
N ILE A 466 -36.09 -0.93 41.50
CA ILE A 466 -36.99 0.20 41.24
C ILE A 466 -38.45 -0.28 41.28
N PRO A 467 -39.35 0.39 42.02
CA PRO A 467 -40.77 0.03 42.07
C PRO A 467 -41.45 0.06 40.68
N GLU A 468 -42.26 -0.96 40.39
CA GLU A 468 -42.99 -1.12 39.12
C GLU A 468 -43.93 0.05 38.78
N LEU A 469 -44.41 0.76 39.81
CA LEU A 469 -45.34 1.87 39.66
C LEU A 469 -44.69 3.15 39.11
N LEU A 470 -43.36 3.22 39.06
CA LEU A 470 -42.64 4.37 38.52
C LEU A 470 -42.47 4.23 37.01
N ILE A 471 -43.05 5.16 36.23
CA ILE A 471 -42.89 5.21 34.75
C ILE A 471 -41.42 5.27 34.34
N SER A 472 -40.55 5.85 35.17
CA SER A 472 -39.11 5.88 34.94
C SER A 472 -38.48 4.48 34.81
N LYS A 473 -39.07 3.45 35.44
CA LYS A 473 -38.56 2.07 35.37
C LYS A 473 -38.55 1.55 33.94
N SER A 474 -39.65 1.65 33.21
CA SER A 474 -39.73 1.17 31.82
C SER A 474 -38.73 1.86 30.90
N ILE A 475 -38.47 3.15 31.12
CA ILE A 475 -37.48 3.93 30.36
C ILE A 475 -36.07 3.48 30.71
N LEU A 476 -35.76 3.32 32.00
CA LEU A 476 -34.46 2.83 32.46
C LEU A 476 -34.19 1.42 31.95
N GLU A 477 -35.17 0.52 31.95
CA GLU A 477 -35.05 -0.81 31.36
C GLU A 477 -34.85 -0.77 29.84
N ALA A 478 -35.49 0.16 29.12
CA ALA A 478 -35.26 0.35 27.70
C ALA A 478 -33.84 0.86 27.41
N LEU A 479 -33.35 1.81 28.20
CA LEU A 479 -31.97 2.31 28.11
C LEU A 479 -30.95 1.22 28.45
N LEU A 480 -31.16 0.48 29.55
CA LEU A 480 -30.27 -0.61 29.94
C LEU A 480 -30.22 -1.70 28.85
N ARG A 481 -31.36 -2.07 28.26
CA ARG A 481 -31.41 -3.01 27.13
C ARG A 481 -30.59 -2.51 25.92
N GLN A 482 -30.65 -1.22 25.61
CA GLN A 482 -29.81 -0.65 24.55
C GLN A 482 -28.31 -0.72 24.90
N VAL A 483 -27.93 -0.46 26.16
CA VAL A 483 -26.53 -0.61 26.56
C VAL A 483 -26.09 -2.08 26.45
N GLU A 484 -26.92 -3.02 26.90
CA GLU A 484 -26.66 -4.45 26.81
C GLU A 484 -26.52 -4.91 25.35
N GLU A 485 -27.35 -4.38 24.44
CA GLU A 485 -27.26 -4.66 23.00
C GLU A 485 -25.95 -4.11 22.41
N LEU A 486 -25.59 -2.86 22.72
CA LEU A 486 -24.31 -2.28 22.28
C LEU A 486 -23.12 -3.09 22.80
N TYR A 487 -23.15 -3.46 24.09
CA TYR A 487 -22.12 -4.30 24.71
C TYR A 487 -22.04 -5.68 24.02
N ALA A 488 -23.17 -6.34 23.80
CA ALA A 488 -23.23 -7.64 23.13
C ALA A 488 -22.72 -7.60 21.68
N ARG A 489 -22.92 -6.46 21.01
CA ARG A 489 -22.38 -6.20 19.66
C ARG A 489 -20.90 -5.80 19.66
N GLY A 490 -20.26 -5.70 20.83
CA GLY A 490 -18.86 -5.30 20.97
C GLY A 490 -18.61 -3.81 20.74
N LEU A 491 -19.63 -2.96 20.89
CA LEU A 491 -19.56 -1.50 20.78
C LEU A 491 -19.39 -0.86 22.17
N TYR A 492 -18.30 -1.20 22.86
CA TYR A 492 -17.99 -0.84 24.24
C TYR A 492 -17.85 0.67 24.46
N THR A 493 -17.26 1.43 23.54
CA THR A 493 -17.14 2.89 23.72
C THR A 493 -18.52 3.58 23.70
N SER A 494 -19.40 3.12 22.80
CA SER A 494 -20.79 3.58 22.74
C SER A 494 -21.59 3.11 23.94
N ALA A 495 -21.38 1.86 24.38
CA ALA A 495 -22.02 1.29 25.56
C ALA A 495 -21.61 2.05 26.83
N GLU A 496 -20.33 2.37 27.03
CA GLU A 496 -19.84 3.15 28.17
C GLU A 496 -20.46 4.56 28.19
N SER A 497 -20.52 5.22 27.04
CA SER A 497 -21.13 6.55 26.91
C SER A 497 -22.61 6.54 27.32
N LEU A 498 -23.37 5.56 26.84
CA LEU A 498 -24.79 5.41 27.18
C LEU A 498 -24.97 4.95 28.64
N LEU A 499 -24.07 4.11 29.16
CA LEU A 499 -24.08 3.67 30.55
C LEU A 499 -23.83 4.82 31.51
N GLY A 500 -22.95 5.76 31.15
CA GLY A 500 -22.70 6.98 31.94
C GLY A 500 -23.97 7.82 32.10
N LEU A 501 -24.76 7.98 31.03
CA LEU A 501 -26.07 8.62 31.11
C LEU A 501 -27.03 7.82 32.02
N TYR A 502 -27.10 6.51 31.81
CA TYR A 502 -27.95 5.62 32.61
C TYR A 502 -27.62 5.71 34.12
N GLN A 503 -26.33 5.71 34.48
CA GLN A 503 -25.87 5.80 35.87
C GLN A 503 -26.31 7.08 36.58
N GLN A 504 -26.46 8.18 35.85
CA GLN A 504 -27.00 9.42 36.40
C GLN A 504 -28.51 9.31 36.63
N LEU A 505 -29.23 8.71 35.68
CA LEU A 505 -30.69 8.60 35.73
C LEU A 505 -31.19 7.58 36.77
N VAL A 506 -30.52 6.44 36.91
CA VAL A 506 -30.92 5.36 37.83
C VAL A 506 -30.88 5.79 39.30
N LYS A 507 -30.07 6.81 39.63
CA LYS A 507 -29.99 7.38 40.99
C LYS A 507 -31.16 8.31 41.32
N LEU A 508 -31.98 8.69 40.33
CA LEU A 508 -33.05 9.68 40.45
C LEU A 508 -34.41 9.17 39.90
N PRO A 509 -34.87 7.93 40.23
CA PRO A 509 -36.03 7.33 39.57
C PRO A 509 -37.34 8.08 39.89
N TYR A 510 -37.45 8.66 41.08
CA TYR A 510 -38.61 9.46 41.49
C TYR A 510 -38.63 10.83 40.80
N THR A 511 -37.50 11.54 40.77
CA THR A 511 -37.37 12.83 40.08
C THR A 511 -37.68 12.67 38.60
N LEU A 512 -37.15 11.64 37.95
CA LEU A 512 -37.43 11.35 36.55
C LEU A 512 -38.92 11.10 36.31
N THR A 513 -39.57 10.33 37.19
CA THR A 513 -41.02 10.08 37.11
C THR A 513 -41.83 11.38 37.23
N VAL A 514 -41.51 12.23 38.21
CA VAL A 514 -42.18 13.53 38.40
C VAL A 514 -41.99 14.43 37.17
N SER A 515 -40.77 14.49 36.62
CA SER A 515 -40.48 15.26 35.41
C SER A 515 -41.27 14.76 34.20
N ILE A 516 -41.40 13.44 34.02
CA ILE A 516 -42.20 12.85 32.93
C ILE A 516 -43.67 13.22 33.09
N TYR A 517 -44.24 13.08 34.28
CA TYR A 517 -45.62 13.48 34.53
C TYR A 517 -45.86 14.97 34.29
N ALA A 518 -44.92 15.84 34.69
CA ALA A 518 -45.00 17.27 34.43
C ALA A 518 -44.99 17.57 32.91
N ILE A 519 -44.12 16.91 32.14
CA ILE A 519 -44.06 17.06 30.67
C ILE A 519 -45.37 16.58 30.04
N LEU A 520 -45.87 15.40 30.42
CA LEU A 520 -47.13 14.87 29.90
C LEU A 520 -48.32 15.78 30.24
N ALA A 521 -48.35 16.36 31.44
CA ALA A 521 -49.39 17.31 31.84
C ALA A 521 -49.32 18.60 31.01
N ILE A 522 -48.11 19.13 30.75
CA ILE A 522 -47.92 20.30 29.88
C ILE A 522 -48.38 19.98 28.45
N LEU A 523 -47.98 18.82 27.90
CA LEU A 523 -48.40 18.40 26.56
C LEU A 523 -49.91 18.22 26.46
N ALA A 524 -50.55 17.66 27.49
CA ALA A 524 -52.01 17.55 27.55
C ALA A 524 -52.68 18.92 27.60
N LEU A 525 -52.17 19.87 28.39
CA LEU A 525 -52.67 21.24 28.46
C LEU A 525 -52.50 21.99 27.12
N VAL A 526 -51.35 21.83 26.45
CA VAL A 526 -51.11 22.37 25.11
C VAL A 526 -52.06 21.75 24.10
N GLY A 527 -52.23 20.43 24.12
CA GLY A 527 -53.18 19.73 23.25
C GLY A 527 -54.62 20.19 23.45
N LEU A 528 -55.06 20.35 24.70
CA LEU A 528 -56.38 20.90 25.05
C LEU A 528 -56.54 22.35 24.58
N SER A 529 -55.50 23.18 24.75
CA SER A 529 -55.51 24.57 24.27
C SER A 529 -55.57 24.67 22.74
N LEU A 530 -54.81 23.83 22.04
CA LEU A 530 -54.86 23.72 20.58
C LEU A 530 -56.21 23.23 20.09
N LYS A 531 -56.77 22.20 20.73
CA LYS A 531 -58.12 21.68 20.42
C LYS A 531 -59.17 22.77 20.58
N LYS A 532 -59.14 23.52 21.69
CA LYS A 532 -60.06 24.64 21.93
C LYS A 532 -59.93 25.74 20.89
N ARG A 533 -58.70 26.11 20.49
CA ARG A 533 -58.47 27.09 19.41
C ARG A 533 -58.97 26.60 18.05
N VAL A 534 -58.87 25.31 17.78
CA VAL A 534 -59.41 24.71 16.56
C VAL A 534 -60.94 24.75 16.60
N GLU A 535 -61.56 24.36 17.71
CA GLU A 535 -63.01 24.44 17.89
C GLU A 535 -63.53 25.88 17.75
N GLU A 536 -62.84 26.88 18.34
CA GLU A 536 -63.15 28.31 18.19
C GLU A 536 -62.91 28.86 16.77
N TYR A 537 -62.08 28.22 15.94
CA TYR A 537 -61.84 28.61 14.54
C TYR A 537 -62.90 28.03 13.58
N TYR A 538 -63.56 26.93 13.97
CA TYR A 538 -64.58 26.24 13.18
C TYR A 538 -66.02 26.46 13.68
N SER A 539 -66.21 27.18 14.79
CA SER A 539 -67.49 27.70 15.29
C SER A 539 -67.64 29.18 14.94
#